data_AF-A0A3D5CRE0-F1
#
_entry.id   AF-A0A3D5CRE0-F1
#
_cell.length_a   1.000
_cell.length_b   1.000
_cell.length_c   1.000
_cell.angle_alpha   90.00
_cell.angle_beta   90.00
_cell.angle_gamma   90.00
#
_symmetry.space_group_name_H-M   'P 1'
#
loop_
_entity.id
_entity.type
_entity.pdbx_description
1 polymer ?
#
loop_
_entity_poly.entity_id
_entity_poly.type
_entity_poly.pdbx_seq_one_letter_code
_entity_poly.pdbx_strand_id
1 'polypeptide(L)'
;YIRENMQLVFVPLLSVVITVPLTLMVFGPAGVYLGEGLAAAITWMMDINGPISGAIIAGGWNILVIFGIQWAVNPVMISNISAYGFDRIVPLTGAANFGMAGAALGVFLRSKRSKTRSISGSAFASILLAGVTEPTVYGIAIPLKKPFVAACIGAAAGGAVMGFAQVKAIAFVFGSLTTLPAFISGTFFWYLAGLAVSLVVA
;
A
#
# COMPACT_ATOMS: atom_id res chain seq x y z
N TYR A 1 -41.37 -18.38 -6.23
CA TYR A 1 -41.76 -18.08 -4.84
C TYR A 1 -40.80 -18.81 -3.90
N ILE A 2 -39.74 -18.14 -3.44
CA ILE A 2 -38.81 -18.70 -2.45
C ILE A 2 -39.41 -18.42 -1.07
N ARG A 3 -39.55 -19.44 -0.20
CA ARG A 3 -40.05 -19.26 1.18
C ARG A 3 -39.17 -18.25 1.94
N GLU A 4 -39.77 -17.41 2.77
CA GLU A 4 -39.16 -16.25 3.45
C GLU A 4 -37.83 -16.59 4.17
N ASN A 5 -37.77 -17.75 4.81
CA ASN A 5 -36.58 -18.25 5.52
C ASN A 5 -35.39 -18.57 4.59
N MET A 6 -35.67 -18.95 3.34
CA MET A 6 -34.65 -19.24 2.33
C MET A 6 -34.19 -17.96 1.62
N GLN A 7 -35.01 -16.90 1.59
CA GLN A 7 -34.60 -15.64 0.97
C GLN A 7 -33.41 -14.99 1.69
N LEU A 8 -33.33 -15.13 3.01
CA LEU A 8 -32.20 -14.63 3.81
C LEU A 8 -30.83 -15.19 3.40
N VAL A 9 -30.80 -16.37 2.78
CA VAL A 9 -29.56 -17.03 2.31
C VAL A 9 -29.41 -16.92 0.80
N PHE A 10 -30.47 -17.22 0.06
CA PHE A 10 -30.41 -17.30 -1.40
C PHE A 10 -30.40 -15.93 -2.08
N VAL A 11 -31.01 -14.90 -1.50
CA VAL A 11 -31.01 -13.56 -2.12
C VAL A 11 -29.61 -12.94 -2.08
N PRO A 12 -28.88 -12.91 -0.95
CA PRO A 12 -27.50 -12.42 -0.94
C PRO A 12 -26.57 -13.28 -1.81
N LEU A 13 -26.71 -14.61 -1.74
CA LEU A 13 -25.90 -15.55 -2.52
C LEU A 13 -26.07 -15.31 -4.03
N LEU A 14 -27.30 -15.34 -4.54
CA LEU A 14 -27.59 -15.14 -5.96
C LEU A 14 -27.25 -13.73 -6.40
N SER A 15 -27.45 -12.72 -5.54
CA SER A 15 -27.04 -11.36 -5.83
C SER A 15 -25.54 -11.30 -6.09
N VAL A 16 -24.70 -11.84 -5.20
CA VAL A 16 -23.24 -11.87 -5.37
C VAL A 16 -22.83 -12.69 -6.60
N VAL A 17 -23.39 -13.90 -6.77
CA VAL A 17 -23.07 -14.79 -7.88
C VAL A 17 -23.41 -14.17 -9.24
N ILE A 18 -24.42 -13.32 -9.34
CA ILE A 18 -24.82 -12.68 -10.59
C ILE A 18 -24.10 -11.34 -10.78
N THR A 19 -24.10 -10.47 -9.76
CA THR A 19 -23.52 -9.13 -9.92
C THR A 19 -22.00 -9.14 -10.00
N VAL A 20 -21.29 -10.01 -9.28
CA VAL A 20 -19.82 -10.01 -9.33
C VAL A 20 -19.29 -10.36 -10.73
N PRO A 21 -19.70 -11.46 -11.40
CA PRO A 21 -19.23 -11.77 -12.75
C PRO A 21 -19.64 -10.71 -13.77
N LEU A 22 -20.87 -10.20 -13.71
CA LEU A 22 -21.33 -9.15 -14.63
C LEU A 22 -20.51 -7.87 -14.48
N THR A 23 -20.23 -7.46 -13.23
CA THR A 23 -19.40 -6.29 -12.96
C THR A 23 -17.97 -6.50 -13.46
N LEU A 24 -17.41 -7.69 -13.26
CA LEU A 24 -16.08 -8.04 -13.77
C LEU A 24 -16.04 -8.10 -15.30
N MET A 25 -17.09 -8.55 -15.98
CA MET A 25 -17.14 -8.54 -17.45
C MET A 25 -17.20 -7.13 -18.01
N VAL A 26 -17.97 -6.24 -17.39
CA VAL A 26 -18.17 -4.86 -17.87
C VAL A 26 -16.99 -3.96 -17.50
N PHE A 27 -16.56 -3.99 -16.23
CA PHE A 27 -15.54 -3.07 -15.70
C PHE A 27 -14.16 -3.70 -15.57
N GLY A 28 -14.05 -5.04 -15.58
CA GLY A 28 -12.77 -5.74 -15.48
C GLY A 28 -11.80 -5.38 -16.60
N PRO A 29 -12.19 -5.43 -17.90
CA PRO A 29 -11.29 -5.05 -18.98
C PRO A 29 -10.79 -3.61 -18.86
N ALA A 30 -11.68 -2.67 -18.52
CA ALA A 30 -11.29 -1.28 -18.29
C ALA A 30 -10.30 -1.15 -17.12
N GLY A 31 -10.54 -1.87 -16.02
CA GLY A 31 -9.64 -1.92 -14.87
C GLY A 31 -8.27 -2.51 -15.21
N VAL A 32 -8.22 -3.55 -16.03
CA VAL A 32 -6.97 -4.16 -16.51
C VAL A 32 -6.18 -3.17 -17.37
N TYR A 33 -6.79 -2.57 -18.40
CA TYR A 33 -6.08 -1.62 -19.26
C TYR A 33 -5.59 -0.38 -18.51
N LEU A 34 -6.40 0.14 -17.56
CA LEU A 34 -5.99 1.26 -16.71
C LEU A 34 -4.83 0.86 -15.77
N GLY A 35 -4.89 -0.34 -15.19
CA GLY A 35 -3.83 -0.88 -14.34
C GLY A 35 -2.53 -1.08 -15.10
N GLU A 36 -2.59 -1.70 -16.28
CA GLU A 36 -1.44 -1.89 -17.18
C GLU A 36 -0.83 -0.55 -17.61
N GLY A 37 -1.66 0.42 -18.01
CA GLY A 37 -1.19 1.76 -18.38
C GLY A 37 -0.51 2.48 -17.21
N LEU A 38 -1.08 2.40 -16.00
CA LEU A 38 -0.50 3.01 -14.80
C LEU A 38 0.83 2.34 -14.41
N ALA A 39 0.89 1.02 -14.49
CA ALA A 39 2.12 0.28 -14.19
C ALA A 39 3.22 0.51 -15.24
N ALA A 40 2.85 0.62 -16.53
CA ALA A 40 3.77 1.02 -17.59
C ALA A 40 4.32 2.43 -17.33
N ALA A 41 3.46 3.38 -16.92
CA ALA A 41 3.89 4.73 -16.55
C ALA A 41 4.85 4.71 -15.35
N ILE A 42 4.53 3.95 -14.30
CA ILE A 42 5.40 3.78 -13.13
C ILE A 42 6.76 3.21 -13.54
N THR A 43 6.77 2.16 -14.35
CA THR A 43 8.02 1.50 -14.78
C THR A 43 8.88 2.44 -15.63
N TRP A 44 8.26 3.12 -16.58
CA TRP A 44 8.91 4.14 -17.41
C TRP A 44 9.52 5.27 -16.58
N MET A 45 8.78 5.76 -15.58
CA MET A 45 9.31 6.76 -14.63
C MET A 45 10.52 6.22 -13.86
N MET A 46 10.46 4.98 -13.38
CA MET A 46 11.57 4.36 -12.64
C MET A 46 12.84 4.20 -13.48
N ASP A 47 12.72 4.00 -14.79
CA ASP A 47 13.86 3.87 -15.70
C ASP A 47 14.48 5.23 -16.07
N ILE A 48 13.73 6.33 -16.02
CA ILE A 48 14.26 7.69 -16.25
C ILE A 48 15.06 8.18 -15.04
N ASN A 49 14.45 8.17 -13.86
CA ASN A 49 15.07 8.67 -12.64
C ASN A 49 14.50 7.94 -11.41
N GLY A 50 15.11 6.79 -11.09
CA GLY A 50 14.73 5.95 -9.96
C GLY A 50 14.43 6.72 -8.67
N PRO A 51 15.31 7.60 -8.17
CA PRO A 51 15.07 8.36 -6.94
C PRO A 51 13.82 9.26 -7.00
N ILE A 52 13.67 10.09 -8.03
CA ILE A 52 12.54 11.01 -8.13
C ILE A 52 11.23 10.24 -8.29
N SER A 53 11.26 9.20 -9.12
CA SER A 53 10.10 8.35 -9.37
C SER A 53 9.70 7.58 -8.13
N GLY A 54 10.66 6.99 -7.41
CA GLY A 54 10.42 6.33 -6.13
C GLY A 54 9.80 7.28 -5.09
N ALA A 55 10.24 8.54 -5.06
CA ALA A 55 9.67 9.55 -4.17
C ALA A 55 8.21 9.88 -4.51
N ILE A 56 7.92 10.12 -5.79
CA ILE A 56 6.57 10.46 -6.26
C ILE A 56 5.61 9.29 -6.05
N ILE A 57 6.03 8.07 -6.40
CA ILE A 57 5.18 6.88 -6.32
C ILE A 57 4.90 6.53 -4.86
N ALA A 58 5.93 6.42 -4.01
CA ALA A 58 5.73 6.07 -2.60
C ALA A 58 4.97 7.16 -1.83
N GLY A 59 5.29 8.44 -2.08
CA GLY A 59 4.59 9.56 -1.45
C GLY A 59 3.13 9.68 -1.89
N GLY A 60 2.85 9.42 -3.18
CA GLY A 60 1.49 9.41 -3.73
C GLY A 60 0.69 8.16 -3.40
N TRP A 61 1.34 7.07 -2.97
CA TRP A 61 0.69 5.78 -2.73
C TRP A 61 -0.45 5.89 -1.71
N ASN A 62 -0.23 6.62 -0.61
CA ASN A 62 -1.26 6.82 0.42
C ASN A 62 -2.52 7.54 -0.11
N ILE A 63 -2.40 8.33 -1.17
CA ILE A 63 -3.54 8.96 -1.84
C ILE A 63 -4.29 7.89 -2.66
N LEU A 64 -3.57 7.01 -3.37
CA LEU A 64 -4.17 5.89 -4.09
C LEU A 64 -4.92 4.93 -3.16
N VAL A 65 -4.45 4.76 -1.91
CA VAL A 65 -5.13 3.99 -0.86
C VAL A 65 -6.51 4.56 -0.53
N ILE A 66 -6.61 5.88 -0.37
CA ILE A 66 -7.88 6.52 -0.04
C ILE A 66 -8.91 6.34 -1.14
N PHE A 67 -8.49 6.40 -2.40
CA PHE A 67 -9.38 6.21 -3.56
C PHE A 67 -9.54 4.74 -3.97
N GLY A 68 -8.84 3.79 -3.33
CA GLY A 68 -8.89 2.37 -3.67
C GLY A 68 -8.25 2.00 -5.00
N ILE A 69 -7.56 2.92 -5.67
CA ILE A 69 -6.97 2.72 -7.02
C ILE A 69 -5.82 1.69 -6.98
N GLN A 70 -5.16 1.53 -5.84
CA GLN A 70 -4.11 0.53 -5.64
C GLN A 70 -4.52 -0.91 -5.98
N TRP A 71 -5.81 -1.25 -5.85
CA TRP A 71 -6.32 -2.57 -6.20
C TRP A 71 -6.20 -2.86 -7.70
N ALA A 72 -6.18 -1.83 -8.54
CA ALA A 72 -5.91 -1.97 -9.98
C ALA A 72 -4.41 -2.17 -10.28
N VAL A 73 -3.52 -1.76 -9.37
CA VAL A 73 -2.06 -1.89 -9.55
C VAL A 73 -1.54 -3.25 -9.08
N ASN A 74 -2.15 -3.83 -8.03
CA ASN A 74 -1.72 -5.12 -7.45
C ASN A 74 -1.62 -6.27 -8.47
N PRO A 75 -2.58 -6.48 -9.40
CA PRO A 75 -2.45 -7.51 -10.43
C PRO A 75 -1.22 -7.34 -11.30
N VAL A 76 -0.83 -6.10 -11.59
CA VAL A 76 0.37 -5.84 -12.40
C VAL A 76 1.64 -6.17 -11.64
N MET A 77 1.70 -5.90 -10.33
CA MET A 77 2.83 -6.31 -9.50
C MET A 77 3.02 -7.83 -9.51
N ILE A 78 1.91 -8.57 -9.41
CA ILE A 78 1.91 -10.05 -9.49
C ILE A 78 2.37 -10.50 -10.88
N SER A 79 1.88 -9.85 -11.94
CA SER A 79 2.30 -10.12 -13.32
C SER A 79 3.79 -9.87 -13.53
N ASN A 80 4.34 -8.78 -13.00
CA ASN A 80 5.76 -8.45 -13.07
C ASN A 80 6.63 -9.52 -12.40
N ILE A 81 6.22 -9.97 -11.21
CA ILE A 81 6.92 -11.07 -10.52
C ILE A 81 6.87 -12.35 -11.35
N SER A 82 5.72 -12.67 -11.95
CA SER A 82 5.59 -13.86 -12.81
C SER A 82 6.42 -13.77 -14.10
N ALA A 83 6.52 -12.59 -14.71
CA ALA A 83 7.18 -12.40 -15.99
C ALA A 83 8.70 -12.20 -15.85
N TYR A 84 9.13 -11.46 -14.83
CA TYR A 84 10.52 -11.03 -14.66
C TYR A 84 11.21 -11.63 -13.42
N GLY A 85 10.47 -12.36 -12.57
CA GLY A 85 10.96 -12.89 -11.30
C GLY A 85 11.04 -11.84 -10.18
N PHE A 86 10.70 -10.59 -10.46
CA PHE A 86 10.69 -9.51 -9.46
C PHE A 86 9.74 -8.37 -9.83
N ASP A 87 9.40 -7.55 -8.84
CA ASP A 87 8.70 -6.28 -9.04
C ASP A 87 9.39 -5.13 -8.28
N ARG A 88 9.33 -3.92 -8.85
CA ARG A 88 9.93 -2.69 -8.31
C ARG A 88 8.93 -1.77 -7.62
N ILE A 89 7.62 -2.02 -7.76
CA ILE A 89 6.54 -1.23 -7.18
C ILE A 89 6.24 -1.69 -5.75
N VAL A 90 6.20 -3.01 -5.51
CA VAL A 90 5.95 -3.62 -4.20
C VAL A 90 6.82 -3.00 -3.09
N PRO A 91 8.14 -2.80 -3.26
CA PRO A 91 8.97 -2.14 -2.24
C PRO A 91 8.51 -0.72 -1.90
N LEU A 92 8.07 0.06 -2.89
CA LEU A 92 7.60 1.44 -2.71
C LEU A 92 6.29 1.49 -1.89
N THR A 93 5.44 0.47 -2.01
CA THR A 93 4.27 0.32 -1.13
C THR A 93 4.68 0.07 0.33
N GLY A 94 5.81 -0.60 0.55
CA GLY A 94 6.41 -0.78 1.86
C GLY A 94 6.89 0.54 2.48
N ALA A 95 7.50 1.43 1.68
CA ALA A 95 7.83 2.79 2.11
C ALA A 95 6.58 3.58 2.51
N ALA A 96 5.49 3.47 1.74
CA ALA A 96 4.20 4.09 2.08
C ALA A 96 3.64 3.60 3.42
N ASN A 97 3.65 2.28 3.64
CA ASN A 97 3.23 1.67 4.91
C ASN A 97 4.08 2.18 6.07
N PHE A 98 5.40 2.19 5.94
CA PHE A 98 6.29 2.65 7.03
C PHE A 98 6.23 4.16 7.25
N GLY A 99 5.92 4.95 6.22
CA GLY A 99 5.57 6.37 6.39
C GLY A 99 4.31 6.56 7.24
N MET A 100 3.27 5.76 6.99
CA MET A 100 2.06 5.75 7.84
C MET A 100 2.36 5.27 9.27
N ALA A 101 3.27 4.31 9.43
CA ALA A 101 3.72 3.86 10.75
C ALA A 101 4.47 4.97 11.49
N GLY A 102 5.39 5.69 10.82
CA GLY A 102 6.10 6.84 11.38
C GLY A 102 5.14 7.94 11.85
N ALA A 103 4.17 8.29 11.01
CA ALA A 103 3.14 9.26 11.39
C ALA A 103 2.29 8.80 12.60
N ALA A 104 1.93 7.51 12.68
CA ALA A 104 1.23 6.94 13.84
C ALA A 104 2.09 7.01 15.11
N LEU A 105 3.37 6.68 15.00
CA LEU A 105 4.33 6.79 16.09
C LEU A 105 4.52 8.24 16.55
N GLY A 106 4.63 9.19 15.61
CA GLY A 106 4.70 10.61 15.91
C GLY A 106 3.47 11.12 16.68
N VAL A 107 2.27 10.67 16.30
CA VAL A 107 1.04 10.99 17.05
C VAL A 107 1.04 10.31 18.43
N PHE A 108 1.50 9.07 18.53
CA PHE A 108 1.63 8.34 19.81
C PHE A 108 2.53 9.10 20.80
N LEU A 109 3.69 9.59 20.33
CA LEU A 109 4.66 10.29 21.16
C LEU A 109 4.20 11.70 21.54
N ARG A 110 3.50 12.40 20.63
CA ARG A 110 3.06 13.79 20.85
C ARG A 110 1.72 13.91 21.59
N SER A 111 0.84 12.92 21.48
CA SER A 111 -0.51 13.00 22.05
C SER A 111 -0.51 12.91 23.57
N LYS A 112 -1.09 13.92 24.23
CA LYS A 112 -1.35 13.91 25.68
C LYS A 112 -2.67 13.20 26.04
N ARG A 113 -3.55 12.97 25.06
CA ARG A 113 -4.86 12.32 25.28
C ARG A 113 -4.70 10.82 25.28
N SER A 114 -5.09 10.16 26.39
CA SER A 114 -4.98 8.71 26.58
C SER A 114 -5.59 7.90 25.43
N LYS A 115 -6.81 8.27 24.99
CA LYS A 115 -7.51 7.58 23.89
C LYS A 115 -6.73 7.65 22.56
N THR A 116 -6.34 8.86 22.13
CA THR A 116 -5.59 9.05 20.88
C THR A 116 -4.22 8.37 20.93
N ARG A 117 -3.56 8.40 22.09
CA ARG A 117 -2.29 7.71 22.31
C ARG A 117 -2.46 6.20 22.19
N SER A 118 -3.44 5.61 22.88
CA SER A 118 -3.72 4.17 22.79
C SER A 118 -3.99 3.72 21.35
N ILE A 119 -4.86 4.43 20.62
CA ILE A 119 -5.19 4.12 19.21
C ILE A 119 -3.95 4.24 18.31
N SER A 120 -3.11 5.25 18.52
CA SER A 120 -1.91 5.46 17.70
C SER A 120 -0.85 4.38 17.92
N GLY A 121 -0.72 3.89 19.15
CA GLY A 121 0.20 2.80 19.48
C GLY A 121 -0.24 1.47 18.87
N SER A 122 -1.53 1.13 18.94
CA SER A 122 -2.05 -0.09 18.32
C SER A 122 -2.00 -0.03 16.79
N ALA A 123 -2.29 1.15 16.21
CA ALA A 123 -2.20 1.40 14.78
C ALA A 123 -0.76 1.25 14.25
N PHE A 124 0.23 1.79 14.97
CA PHE A 124 1.65 1.59 14.67
C PHE A 124 2.03 0.11 14.68
N ALA A 125 1.65 -0.63 15.73
CA ALA A 125 1.93 -2.06 15.83
C ALA A 125 1.24 -2.88 14.72
N SER A 126 0.02 -2.53 14.34
CA SER A 126 -0.72 -3.16 13.24
C SER A 126 0.01 -3.01 11.91
N ILE A 127 0.52 -1.82 11.59
CA ILE A 127 1.28 -1.61 10.36
C ILE A 127 2.60 -2.39 10.41
N LEU A 128 3.34 -2.29 11.52
CA LEU A 128 4.62 -2.98 11.65
C LEU A 128 4.49 -4.50 11.51
N LEU A 129 3.49 -5.11 12.14
CA LEU A 129 3.37 -6.57 12.19
C LEU A 129 2.58 -7.13 11.00
N ALA A 130 1.47 -6.48 10.63
CA ALA A 130 0.53 -7.00 9.64
C ALA A 130 0.52 -6.22 8.33
N GLY A 131 1.14 -5.04 8.25
CA GLY A 131 1.14 -4.21 7.03
C GLY A 131 -0.22 -3.55 6.74
N VAL A 132 -1.15 -3.59 7.69
CA VAL A 132 -2.52 -3.06 7.54
C VAL A 132 -2.54 -1.59 7.93
N THR A 133 -2.88 -0.71 6.97
CA THR A 133 -2.79 0.75 7.13
C THR A 133 -4.14 1.43 7.35
N GLU A 134 -5.24 0.76 7.00
CA GLU A 134 -6.63 1.23 7.12
C GLU A 134 -6.98 1.81 8.50
N PRO A 135 -6.69 1.17 9.65
CA PRO A 135 -6.99 1.75 10.96
C PRO A 135 -6.23 3.05 11.20
N THR A 136 -5.03 3.20 10.64
CA THR A 136 -4.22 4.41 10.76
C THR A 136 -4.70 5.51 9.82
N VAL A 137 -4.97 5.18 8.56
CA VAL A 137 -5.46 6.11 7.54
C VAL A 137 -6.76 6.75 8.00
N TYR A 138 -7.76 5.93 8.33
CA TYR A 138 -9.10 6.41 8.67
C TYR A 138 -9.23 6.83 10.14
N GLY A 139 -8.50 6.20 11.05
CA GLY A 139 -8.58 6.50 12.48
C GLY A 139 -7.72 7.68 12.94
N ILE A 140 -6.66 8.03 12.21
CA ILE A 140 -5.66 9.02 12.67
C ILE A 140 -5.32 10.01 11.56
N ALA A 141 -4.88 9.53 10.40
CA ALA A 141 -4.27 10.36 9.38
C ALA A 141 -5.26 11.33 8.73
N ILE A 142 -6.43 10.85 8.30
CA ILE A 142 -7.48 11.69 7.71
C ILE A 142 -8.07 12.68 8.72
N PRO A 143 -8.48 12.27 9.95
CA PRO A 143 -9.04 13.20 10.92
C PRO A 143 -8.08 14.33 11.32
N LEU A 144 -6.79 14.02 11.48
CA LEU A 144 -5.79 14.99 11.95
C LEU A 144 -5.11 15.74 10.81
N LYS A 145 -5.21 15.27 9.56
CA LYS A 145 -4.64 15.79 8.30
C LYS A 145 -3.11 15.93 8.27
N LYS A 146 -2.50 16.53 9.29
CA LYS A 146 -1.05 16.70 9.44
C LYS A 146 -0.30 15.35 9.42
N PRO A 147 -0.75 14.29 10.12
CA PRO A 147 -0.06 13.00 10.06
C PRO A 147 -0.13 12.36 8.68
N PHE A 148 -1.19 12.60 7.90
CA PHE A 148 -1.29 12.10 6.53
C PHE A 148 -0.23 12.74 5.62
N VAL A 149 -0.04 14.06 5.72
CA VAL A 149 0.99 14.77 4.95
C VAL A 149 2.38 14.30 5.37
N ALA A 150 2.62 14.15 6.68
CA ALA A 150 3.88 13.65 7.20
C ALA A 150 4.19 12.23 6.71
N ALA A 151 3.19 11.34 6.71
CA ALA A 151 3.32 10.00 6.15
C ALA A 151 3.68 10.00 4.66
N CYS A 152 3.08 10.88 3.86
CA CYS A 152 3.41 11.02 2.43
C CYS A 152 4.85 11.53 2.23
N ILE A 153 5.31 12.47 3.06
CA ILE A 153 6.68 13.00 2.99
C ILE A 153 7.69 11.92 3.40
N GLY A 154 7.45 11.20 4.49
CA GLY A 154 8.32 10.09 4.89
C GLY A 154 8.36 8.99 3.84
N ALA A 155 7.19 8.58 3.33
CA ALA A 155 7.10 7.62 2.23
C ALA A 155 7.86 8.09 0.99
N ALA A 156 7.79 9.37 0.62
CA ALA A 156 8.55 9.92 -0.50
C ALA A 156 10.07 9.85 -0.24
N ALA A 157 10.53 10.17 0.97
CA ALA A 157 11.95 10.11 1.32
C ALA A 157 12.49 8.68 1.26
N GLY A 158 11.79 7.71 1.85
CA GLY A 158 12.21 6.31 1.78
C GLY A 158 12.03 5.68 0.41
N GLY A 159 10.98 6.06 -0.32
CA GLY A 159 10.76 5.70 -1.71
C GLY A 159 11.88 6.19 -2.62
N ALA A 160 12.43 7.38 -2.38
CA ALA A 160 13.60 7.89 -3.10
C ALA A 160 14.83 6.99 -2.92
N VAL A 161 15.08 6.55 -1.69
CA VAL A 161 16.19 5.63 -1.37
C VAL A 161 16.00 4.28 -2.07
N MET A 162 14.79 3.73 -2.02
CA MET A 162 14.48 2.46 -2.69
C MET A 162 14.53 2.58 -4.21
N GLY A 163 14.08 3.70 -4.75
CA GLY A 163 14.11 4.01 -6.18
C GLY A 163 15.54 4.21 -6.69
N PHE A 164 16.42 4.83 -5.90
CA PHE A 164 17.86 4.95 -6.21
C PHE A 164 18.51 3.58 -6.41
N ALA A 165 18.28 2.67 -5.47
CA ALA A 165 18.86 1.34 -5.51
C ALA A 165 18.09 0.33 -6.39
N GLN A 166 16.99 0.77 -7.03
CA GLN A 166 16.11 -0.08 -7.83
C GLN A 166 15.71 -1.35 -7.08
N VAL A 167 15.25 -1.18 -5.83
CA VAL A 167 14.92 -2.29 -4.93
C VAL A 167 13.90 -3.23 -5.57
N LYS A 168 14.09 -4.53 -5.36
CA LYS A 168 13.29 -5.59 -5.95
C LYS A 168 12.60 -6.43 -4.88
N ALA A 169 11.32 -6.74 -5.09
CA ALA A 169 10.59 -7.77 -4.37
C ALA A 169 10.48 -9.03 -5.23
N ILE A 170 10.66 -10.20 -4.63
CA ILE A 170 10.55 -11.52 -5.30
C ILE A 170 9.17 -12.18 -5.09
N ALA A 171 8.33 -11.60 -4.24
CA ALA A 171 6.99 -12.06 -3.99
C ALA A 171 6.06 -10.87 -3.71
N PHE A 172 4.79 -11.03 -4.04
CA PHE A 172 3.77 -10.02 -3.75
C PHE A 172 3.42 -10.11 -2.27
N VAL A 173 3.69 -9.04 -1.53
CA VAL A 173 3.43 -8.92 -0.11
C VAL A 173 3.04 -7.49 0.25
N PHE A 174 2.30 -7.34 1.35
CA PHE A 174 2.10 -6.03 1.96
C PHE A 174 3.30 -5.71 2.84
N GLY A 175 3.84 -4.48 2.73
CA GLY A 175 5.04 -4.10 3.46
C GLY A 175 4.83 -4.12 4.98
N SER A 176 5.53 -5.03 5.66
CA SER A 176 5.55 -5.21 7.11
C SER A 176 6.87 -5.85 7.53
N LEU A 177 7.12 -5.96 8.83
CA LEU A 177 8.29 -6.66 9.36
C LEU A 177 8.21 -8.18 9.12
N THR A 178 7.00 -8.73 9.04
CA THR A 178 6.77 -10.17 8.81
C THR A 178 6.99 -10.58 7.37
N THR A 179 6.95 -9.61 6.43
CA THR A 179 7.10 -9.85 4.99
C THR A 179 8.49 -9.52 4.44
N LEU A 180 9.45 -9.16 5.31
CA LEU A 180 10.85 -8.93 4.93
C LEU A 180 11.48 -10.04 4.07
N PRO A 181 11.18 -11.35 4.25
CA PRO A 181 11.74 -12.40 3.41
C PRO A 181 11.47 -12.21 1.90
N ALA A 182 10.36 -11.57 1.52
CA ALA A 182 10.02 -11.30 0.12
C ALA A 182 10.93 -10.26 -0.55
N PHE A 183 11.83 -9.62 0.21
CA PHE A 183 12.75 -8.59 -0.28
C PHE A 183 14.22 -9.02 -0.18
N ILE A 184 14.50 -10.24 0.27
CA ILE A 184 15.87 -10.78 0.38
C ILE A 184 16.44 -10.95 -1.03
N SER A 185 17.10 -9.90 -1.49
CA SER A 185 17.77 -9.77 -2.77
C SER A 185 19.09 -8.99 -2.58
N GLY A 186 19.87 -8.82 -3.65
CA GLY A 186 21.08 -7.98 -3.60
C GLY A 186 20.83 -6.50 -3.21
N THR A 187 19.57 -6.07 -3.15
CA THR A 187 19.14 -4.72 -2.76
C THR A 187 18.47 -4.66 -1.38
N PHE A 188 18.45 -5.76 -0.62
CA PHE A 188 17.74 -5.86 0.66
C PHE A 188 18.15 -4.80 1.68
N PHE A 189 19.44 -4.44 1.72
CA PHE A 189 19.92 -3.38 2.61
C PHE A 189 19.26 -2.03 2.31
N TRP A 190 19.10 -1.69 1.02
CA TRP A 190 18.45 -0.45 0.58
C TRP A 190 16.95 -0.45 0.86
N TYR A 191 16.32 -1.63 0.87
CA TYR A 191 14.95 -1.77 1.34
C TYR A 191 14.84 -1.41 2.82
N LEU A 192 15.67 -1.99 3.68
CA LEU A 192 15.68 -1.67 5.12
C LEU A 192 15.99 -0.20 5.38
N ALA A 193 16.95 0.37 4.66
CA ALA A 193 17.27 1.80 4.73
C ALA A 193 16.07 2.67 4.33
N GLY A 194 15.38 2.33 3.24
CA GLY A 194 14.18 3.04 2.80
C GLY A 194 13.03 2.96 3.80
N LEU A 195 12.80 1.81 4.42
CA LEU A 195 11.80 1.66 5.48
C LEU A 195 12.13 2.51 6.71
N ALA A 196 13.40 2.50 7.14
CA ALA A 196 13.86 3.30 8.26
C ALA A 196 13.72 4.80 7.98
N VAL A 197 14.12 5.27 6.79
CA VAL A 197 13.96 6.67 6.36
C VAL A 197 12.47 7.04 6.34
N SER A 198 11.60 6.17 5.81
CA SER A 198 10.16 6.43 5.78
C SER A 198 9.57 6.65 7.16
N LEU A 199 9.97 5.81 8.11
CA LEU A 199 9.48 5.85 9.48
C LEU A 199 10.02 7.06 10.27
N VAL A 200 11.28 7.43 10.06
CA VAL A 200 11.93 8.52 10.83
C VAL A 200 11.55 9.90 10.29
N VAL A 201 11.33 10.03 8.99
CA VAL A 201 10.98 11.32 8.36
C VAL A 201 9.49 11.68 8.54
N ALA A 202 8.62 10.68 8.65
CA ALA A 202 7.18 10.86 8.89
C ALA A 202 6.85 11.20 10.36
#